data_AF-A0A2D5F766-F1
#
_entry.id   AF-A0A2D5F766-F1
#
_cell.length_a   1.000
_cell.length_b   1.000
_cell.length_c   1.000
_cell.angle_alpha   90.00
_cell.angle_beta   90.00
_cell.angle_gamma   90.00
#
_symmetry.space_group_name_H-M   'P 1'
#
loop_
_entity.id
_entity.type
_entity.pdbx_description
1 polymer ?
#
loop_
_entity_poly.entity_id
_entity_poly.type
_entity_poly.pdbx_seq_one_letter_code
_entity_poly.pdbx_strand_id
1 'polypeptide(L)'
;MLDWNWYFSALSQSAAAIVGIVGAFIITKILNNQTQYAQKMNRAREIIADCNRVVDSANDLAIEWYVERRIAEEVESLEALLEDDDSHEPAVYYDKLDFPDLVDRQTVLGLISDQIDARRDRLSREREARRRESSQRPLLASSLTEQHFRDMVYNPPVYPQPPNYALESQMMREREAIDVVVRDARHQIRTVNGYIDSIRGNPESSPQITWALFLVTILFFAGVIYPLSFMPFSPGGSFNISFMAFFELLQTLKGFLLLVVSFVFTSILVLFFRLNIYLRYPKALLQSFERFSRISTYSKHFEIMDRNQRAGAASHNNQ
;
A
#
# COMPACT_ATOMS: atom_id res chain seq x y z
N MET A 1 61.07 23.88 -33.35
CA MET A 1 59.68 24.24 -33.68
C MET A 1 58.81 23.06 -33.30
N LEU A 2 57.76 23.26 -32.50
CA LEU A 2 56.83 22.18 -32.16
C LEU A 2 56.09 21.74 -33.43
N ASP A 3 56.03 20.44 -33.71
CA ASP A 3 55.18 19.93 -34.79
C ASP A 3 53.72 19.91 -34.32
N TRP A 4 53.00 20.99 -34.64
CA TRP A 4 51.59 21.14 -34.29
C TRP A 4 50.70 20.04 -34.90
N ASN A 5 51.08 19.46 -36.04
CA ASN A 5 50.34 18.35 -36.63
C ASN A 5 50.47 17.10 -35.77
N TRP A 6 51.68 16.80 -35.29
CA TRP A 6 51.89 15.68 -34.37
C TRP A 6 51.13 15.89 -33.05
N TYR A 7 51.19 17.10 -32.47
CA TYR A 7 50.49 17.40 -31.22
C TYR A 7 48.96 17.25 -31.34
N PHE A 8 48.33 17.87 -32.35
CA PHE A 8 46.88 17.79 -32.52
C PHE A 8 46.42 16.39 -32.92
N SER A 9 47.22 15.65 -33.69
CA SER A 9 46.94 14.25 -34.03
C SER A 9 46.99 13.35 -32.80
N ALA A 10 48.07 13.44 -32.00
CA ALA A 10 48.22 12.67 -30.76
C ALA A 10 47.11 12.99 -29.75
N LEU A 11 46.79 14.28 -29.57
CA LEU A 11 45.71 14.73 -28.69
C LEU A 11 44.36 14.17 -29.15
N SER A 12 44.02 14.31 -30.43
CA SER A 12 42.75 13.80 -31.00
C SER A 12 42.62 12.30 -30.83
N GLN A 13 43.70 11.55 -31.09
CA GLN A 13 43.72 10.10 -30.94
C GLN A 13 43.53 9.67 -29.48
N SER A 14 44.22 10.32 -28.54
CA SER A 14 44.06 10.03 -27.11
C SER A 14 42.65 10.38 -26.61
N ALA A 15 42.09 11.51 -27.02
CA ALA A 15 40.75 11.93 -26.64
C ALA A 15 39.69 10.97 -27.22
N ALA A 16 39.84 10.57 -28.49
CA ALA A 16 38.96 9.61 -29.14
C ALA A 16 39.01 8.24 -28.43
N ALA A 17 40.19 7.78 -28.01
CA ALA A 17 40.33 6.54 -27.25
C ALA A 17 39.60 6.62 -25.89
N ILE A 18 39.76 7.73 -25.16
CA ILE A 18 39.06 7.94 -23.88
C ILE A 18 37.54 7.98 -24.10
N VAL A 19 37.06 8.73 -25.10
CA VAL A 19 35.64 8.79 -25.48
C VAL A 19 35.11 7.40 -25.82
N GLY A 20 35.87 6.58 -26.55
CA GLY A 20 35.49 5.21 -26.88
C GLY A 20 35.33 4.32 -25.65
N ILE A 21 36.31 4.31 -24.74
CA ILE A 21 36.29 3.48 -23.53
C ILE A 21 35.16 3.92 -22.58
N VAL A 22 35.09 5.23 -22.28
CA VAL A 22 34.08 5.77 -21.37
C VAL A 22 32.68 5.65 -21.97
N GLY A 23 32.54 5.92 -23.27
CA GLY A 23 31.29 5.77 -24.02
C GLY A 23 30.77 4.33 -23.96
N ALA A 24 31.63 3.34 -24.23
CA ALA A 24 31.26 1.94 -24.14
C ALA A 24 30.76 1.57 -22.73
N PHE A 25 31.49 1.98 -21.68
CA PHE A 25 31.09 1.73 -20.30
C PHE A 25 29.72 2.34 -19.95
N ILE A 26 29.49 3.60 -20.34
CA ILE A 26 28.22 4.29 -20.11
C ILE A 26 27.08 3.57 -20.82
N ILE A 27 27.27 3.20 -22.09
CA ILE A 27 26.26 2.48 -22.88
C ILE A 27 25.91 1.15 -22.22
N THR A 28 26.91 0.35 -21.84
CA THR A 28 26.69 -0.93 -21.14
C THR A 28 25.93 -0.72 -19.84
N LYS A 29 26.28 0.31 -19.06
CA LYS A 29 25.57 0.62 -17.81
C LYS A 29 24.09 1.00 -18.06
N ILE A 30 23.83 1.82 -19.08
CA ILE A 30 22.47 2.21 -19.46
C ILE A 30 21.64 1.00 -19.89
N LEU A 31 22.20 0.11 -20.73
CA LEU A 31 21.51 -1.11 -21.17
C LEU A 31 21.21 -2.04 -19.98
N ASN A 32 22.15 -2.21 -19.06
CA ASN A 32 21.92 -2.99 -17.84
C ASN A 32 20.81 -2.39 -16.97
N ASN A 33 20.80 -1.06 -16.79
CA ASN A 33 19.74 -0.36 -16.06
C ASN A 33 18.37 -0.52 -16.75
N GLN A 34 18.34 -0.55 -18.09
CA GLN A 34 17.11 -0.80 -18.85
C GLN A 34 16.56 -2.20 -18.60
N THR A 35 17.42 -3.23 -18.57
CA THR A 35 17.02 -4.60 -18.24
C THR A 35 16.47 -4.68 -16.81
N GLN A 36 17.15 -4.07 -15.84
CA GLN A 36 16.70 -4.03 -14.45
C GLN A 36 15.37 -3.30 -14.30
N TYR A 37 15.20 -2.16 -14.97
CA TYR A 37 13.95 -1.43 -15.00
C TYR A 37 12.81 -2.25 -15.59
N ALA A 38 13.03 -2.96 -16.70
CA ALA A 38 12.02 -3.83 -17.30
C ALA A 38 11.62 -5.00 -16.39
N GLN A 39 12.60 -5.64 -15.75
CA GLN A 39 12.36 -6.71 -14.76
C GLN A 39 11.55 -6.19 -13.58
N LYS A 40 11.95 -5.06 -13.00
CA LYS A 40 11.22 -4.42 -11.91
C LYS A 40 9.81 -4.04 -12.36
N MET A 41 9.63 -3.44 -13.52
CA MET A 41 8.30 -3.09 -14.03
C MET A 41 7.37 -4.29 -14.19
N ASN A 42 7.89 -5.43 -14.67
CA ASN A 42 7.10 -6.66 -14.74
C ASN A 42 6.73 -7.16 -13.34
N ARG A 43 7.70 -7.17 -12.41
CA ARG A 43 7.44 -7.50 -11.01
C ARG A 43 6.41 -6.58 -10.36
N ALA A 44 6.43 -5.29 -10.71
CA ALA A 44 5.45 -4.32 -10.23
C ALA A 44 4.03 -4.69 -10.66
N ARG A 45 3.85 -5.11 -11.92
CA ARG A 45 2.55 -5.56 -12.43
C ARG A 45 2.08 -6.83 -11.73
N GLU A 46 2.98 -7.78 -11.47
CA GLU A 46 2.66 -9.00 -10.72
C GLU A 46 2.18 -8.65 -9.30
N ILE A 47 2.90 -7.81 -8.57
CA ILE A 47 2.52 -7.40 -7.21
C ILE A 47 1.15 -6.70 -7.22
N ILE A 48 0.88 -5.83 -8.20
CA ILE A 48 -0.43 -5.18 -8.32
C ILE A 48 -1.54 -6.19 -8.61
N ALA A 49 -1.29 -7.16 -9.50
CA ALA A 49 -2.24 -8.22 -9.78
C ALA A 49 -2.53 -9.07 -8.53
N ASP A 50 -1.49 -9.41 -7.76
CA ASP A 50 -1.62 -10.14 -6.49
C ASP A 50 -2.41 -9.31 -5.45
N CYS A 51 -2.17 -8.01 -5.37
CA CYS A 51 -2.94 -7.12 -4.49
C CYS A 51 -4.42 -7.09 -4.89
N ASN A 52 -4.72 -6.94 -6.18
CA ASN A 52 -6.09 -6.97 -6.67
C ASN A 52 -6.76 -8.31 -6.40
N ARG A 53 -6.06 -9.44 -6.59
CA ARG A 53 -6.58 -10.77 -6.26
C ARG A 53 -7.02 -10.86 -4.79
N VAL A 54 -6.25 -10.28 -3.87
CA VAL A 54 -6.61 -10.26 -2.44
C VAL A 54 -7.79 -9.33 -2.17
N VAL A 55 -7.88 -8.19 -2.87
CA VAL A 55 -9.05 -7.30 -2.80
C VAL A 55 -10.31 -8.05 -3.27
N ASP A 56 -10.24 -8.74 -4.41
CA ASP A 56 -11.36 -9.52 -4.95
C ASP A 56 -11.75 -10.65 -3.98
N SER A 57 -10.76 -11.36 -3.44
CA SER A 57 -10.99 -12.39 -2.42
C SER A 57 -11.64 -11.82 -1.15
N ALA A 58 -11.30 -10.58 -0.76
CA ALA A 58 -11.92 -9.92 0.38
C ALA A 58 -13.36 -9.48 0.11
N ASN A 59 -13.67 -9.11 -1.13
CA ASN A 59 -15.02 -8.74 -1.55
C ASN A 59 -15.96 -9.95 -1.71
N ASP A 60 -15.41 -11.13 -1.99
CA ASP A 60 -16.17 -12.38 -2.11
C ASP A 60 -16.58 -12.98 -0.75
N LEU A 61 -16.00 -12.50 0.35
CA LEU A 61 -16.31 -12.96 1.70
C LEU A 61 -17.64 -12.40 2.20
N ALA A 62 -18.40 -13.22 2.93
CA ALA A 62 -19.66 -12.86 3.56
C ALA A 62 -19.41 -12.23 4.95
N ILE A 63 -18.55 -11.21 5.00
CA ILE A 63 -18.10 -10.58 6.26
C ILE A 63 -19.27 -10.00 7.04
N GLU A 64 -20.21 -9.32 6.35
CA GLU A 64 -21.40 -8.74 6.97
C GLU A 64 -22.27 -9.81 7.64
N TRP A 65 -22.54 -10.90 6.93
CA TRP A 65 -23.30 -12.03 7.46
C TRP A 65 -22.64 -12.64 8.70
N TYR A 66 -21.32 -12.85 8.66
CA TYR A 66 -20.56 -13.38 9.80
C TYR A 66 -20.66 -12.44 11.01
N VAL A 67 -20.46 -11.14 10.78
CA VAL A 67 -20.50 -10.10 11.81
C VAL A 67 -21.88 -10.02 12.45
N GLU A 68 -22.95 -9.93 11.66
CA GLU A 68 -24.32 -9.86 12.14
C GLU A 68 -24.66 -11.08 13.01
N ARG A 69 -24.23 -12.27 12.58
CA ARG A 69 -24.51 -13.50 13.29
C ARG A 69 -23.77 -13.60 14.62
N ARG A 70 -22.48 -13.24 14.65
CA ARG A 70 -21.70 -13.20 15.90
C ARG A 70 -22.25 -12.16 16.86
N ILE A 71 -22.63 -10.97 16.39
CA ILE A 71 -23.28 -9.97 17.27
C ILE A 71 -24.55 -10.56 17.88
N ALA A 72 -25.40 -11.23 17.09
CA ALA A 72 -26.63 -11.81 17.61
C ALA A 72 -26.39 -12.85 18.72
N GLU A 73 -25.38 -13.73 18.56
CA GLU A 73 -25.00 -14.72 19.57
C GLU A 73 -24.48 -14.08 20.86
N GLU A 74 -23.65 -13.04 20.75
CA GLU A 74 -23.12 -12.33 21.92
C GLU A 74 -24.20 -11.48 22.61
N VAL A 75 -25.20 -10.99 21.88
CA VAL A 75 -26.37 -10.29 22.46
C VAL A 75 -27.26 -11.26 23.23
N GLU A 76 -27.49 -12.47 22.71
CA GLU A 76 -28.21 -13.53 23.45
C GLU A 76 -27.46 -13.89 24.74
N SER A 77 -26.13 -13.98 24.66
CA SER A 77 -25.26 -14.21 25.82
C SER A 77 -25.29 -13.04 26.80
N LEU A 78 -25.36 -11.81 26.31
CA LEU A 78 -25.53 -10.61 27.13
C LEU A 78 -26.86 -10.64 27.90
N GLU A 79 -27.96 -11.04 27.26
CA GLU A 79 -29.26 -11.15 27.94
C GLU A 79 -29.21 -12.11 29.12
N ALA A 80 -28.51 -13.24 28.97
CA ALA A 80 -28.29 -14.21 30.06
C ALA A 80 -27.41 -13.62 31.18
N LEU A 81 -26.36 -12.86 30.86
CA LEU A 81 -25.53 -12.19 31.87
C LEU A 81 -26.31 -11.11 32.64
N LEU A 82 -27.18 -10.38 31.94
CA LEU A 82 -28.06 -9.36 32.53
C LEU A 82 -29.20 -9.97 33.37
N GLU A 83 -29.51 -11.26 33.21
CA GLU A 83 -30.40 -11.99 34.12
C GLU A 83 -29.79 -12.20 35.49
N ASP A 84 -28.47 -12.38 35.56
CA ASP A 84 -27.76 -12.64 36.81
C ASP A 84 -27.38 -11.32 37.52
N ASP A 85 -26.85 -10.34 36.79
CA ASP A 85 -26.48 -9.03 37.35
C ASP A 85 -26.49 -7.92 36.27
N ASP A 86 -27.28 -6.86 36.48
CA ASP A 86 -27.45 -5.69 35.58
C ASP A 86 -26.74 -4.40 36.08
N SER A 87 -25.88 -4.53 37.09
CA SER A 87 -25.26 -3.41 37.80
C SER A 87 -23.96 -2.89 37.17
N HIS A 88 -23.36 -3.65 36.24
CA HIS A 88 -22.04 -3.32 35.73
C HIS A 88 -22.08 -2.26 34.61
N GLU A 89 -20.95 -1.60 34.38
CA GLU A 89 -20.81 -0.71 33.23
C GLU A 89 -20.73 -1.49 31.91
N PRO A 90 -21.19 -0.93 30.77
CA PRO A 90 -21.16 -1.59 29.46
C PRO A 90 -19.78 -2.14 29.06
N ALA A 91 -18.71 -1.46 29.46
CA ALA A 91 -17.34 -1.90 29.20
C ALA A 91 -17.01 -3.25 29.87
N VAL A 92 -17.57 -3.52 31.05
CA VAL A 92 -17.34 -4.78 31.78
C VAL A 92 -18.03 -5.95 31.09
N TYR A 93 -19.21 -5.73 30.50
CA TYR A 93 -19.87 -6.76 29.69
C TYR A 93 -19.15 -6.97 28.36
N TYR A 94 -18.66 -5.91 27.73
CA TYR A 94 -17.84 -6.01 26.52
C TYR A 94 -16.62 -6.91 26.73
N ASP A 95 -15.91 -6.77 27.86
CA ASP A 95 -14.73 -7.58 28.17
C ASP A 95 -15.06 -9.05 28.54
N LYS A 96 -16.32 -9.34 28.91
CA LYS A 96 -16.80 -10.70 29.19
C LYS A 96 -17.32 -11.44 27.96
N LEU A 97 -17.63 -10.72 26.89
CA LEU A 97 -18.24 -11.23 25.65
C LEU A 97 -17.22 -11.24 24.51
N ASP A 98 -17.35 -12.17 23.58
CA ASP A 98 -16.40 -12.35 22.47
C ASP A 98 -16.92 -11.72 21.17
N PHE A 99 -17.09 -10.40 21.21
CA PHE A 99 -17.52 -9.64 20.04
C PHE A 99 -16.48 -9.68 18.91
N PRO A 100 -16.90 -9.81 17.65
CA PRO A 100 -15.99 -9.89 16.51
C PRO A 100 -15.18 -8.60 16.37
N ASP A 101 -13.87 -8.75 16.14
CA ASP A 101 -12.91 -7.65 15.98
C ASP A 101 -13.14 -6.79 14.73
N LEU A 102 -14.04 -7.21 13.84
CA LEU A 102 -14.42 -6.55 12.59
C LEU A 102 -15.47 -5.44 12.78
N VAL A 103 -15.98 -5.24 14.00
CA VAL A 103 -17.03 -4.26 14.35
C VAL A 103 -16.44 -3.16 15.21
N ASP A 104 -16.87 -1.93 14.99
CA ASP A 104 -16.37 -0.82 15.80
C ASP A 104 -16.76 -0.96 17.29
N ARG A 105 -15.77 -0.83 18.17
CA ARG A 105 -15.96 -0.96 19.63
C ARG A 105 -17.02 0.01 20.17
N GLN A 106 -17.11 1.25 19.68
CA GLN A 106 -18.09 2.20 20.17
C GLN A 106 -19.51 1.79 19.76
N THR A 107 -19.68 1.22 18.56
CA THR A 107 -20.96 0.66 18.13
C THR A 107 -21.41 -0.47 19.04
N VAL A 108 -20.51 -1.39 19.42
CA VAL A 108 -20.84 -2.49 20.33
C VAL A 108 -21.18 -1.98 21.72
N LEU A 109 -20.40 -1.04 22.26
CA LEU A 109 -20.69 -0.44 23.57
C LEU A 109 -22.05 0.27 23.60
N GLY A 110 -22.41 0.96 22.51
CA GLY A 110 -23.74 1.55 22.34
C GLY A 110 -24.85 0.51 22.32
N LEU A 111 -24.62 -0.61 21.63
CA LEU A 111 -25.59 -1.70 21.59
C LEU A 111 -25.79 -2.35 22.96
N ILE A 112 -24.72 -2.53 23.74
CA ILE A 112 -24.80 -3.01 25.13
C ILE A 112 -25.57 -2.02 26.01
N SER A 113 -25.28 -0.72 25.90
CA SER A 113 -26.00 0.29 26.71
C SER A 113 -27.49 0.33 26.37
N ASP A 114 -27.84 0.26 25.10
CA ASP A 114 -29.24 0.26 24.65
C ASP A 114 -30.00 -0.95 25.21
N GLN A 115 -29.36 -2.13 25.27
CA GLN A 115 -29.95 -3.34 25.84
C GLN A 115 -30.13 -3.25 27.36
N ILE A 116 -29.15 -2.69 28.07
CA ILE A 116 -29.25 -2.45 29.52
C ILE A 116 -30.40 -1.49 29.82
N ASP A 117 -30.50 -0.39 29.09
CA ASP A 117 -31.53 0.63 29.30
C ASP A 117 -32.93 0.11 28.94
N ALA A 118 -33.07 -0.61 27.82
CA ALA A 118 -34.32 -1.25 27.44
C ALA A 118 -34.80 -2.25 28.50
N ARG A 119 -33.90 -2.99 29.12
CA ARG A 119 -34.20 -3.92 30.21
C ARG A 119 -34.63 -3.18 31.48
N ARG A 120 -33.91 -2.13 31.88
CA ARG A 120 -34.26 -1.30 33.05
C ARG A 120 -35.65 -0.67 32.88
N ASP A 121 -35.97 -0.22 31.68
CA ASP A 121 -37.30 0.30 31.32
C ASP A 121 -38.39 -0.77 31.39
N ARG A 122 -38.11 -2.00 30.94
CA ARG A 122 -39.06 -3.13 31.04
C ARG A 122 -39.36 -3.45 32.51
N LEU A 123 -38.33 -3.52 33.35
CA LEU A 123 -38.45 -3.80 34.79
C LEU A 123 -39.17 -2.69 35.56
N SER A 124 -38.94 -1.41 35.22
CA SER A 124 -39.63 -0.29 35.87
C SER A 124 -41.13 -0.29 35.57
N ARG A 125 -41.50 -0.53 34.30
CA ARG A 125 -42.91 -0.66 33.88
C ARG A 125 -43.61 -1.84 34.56
N GLU A 126 -42.95 -2.98 34.68
CA GLU A 126 -43.51 -4.15 35.36
C GLU A 126 -43.73 -3.88 36.87
N ARG A 127 -42.77 -3.21 37.53
CA ARG A 127 -42.91 -2.79 38.94
C ARG A 127 -44.06 -1.80 39.12
N GLU A 128 -44.24 -0.85 38.22
CA GLU A 128 -45.38 0.08 38.25
C GLU A 128 -46.72 -0.61 38.01
N ALA A 129 -46.80 -1.54 37.06
CA ALA A 129 -47.99 -2.34 36.80
C ALA A 129 -48.39 -3.16 38.04
N ARG A 130 -47.44 -3.86 38.66
CA ARG A 130 -47.67 -4.61 39.91
C ARG A 130 -48.13 -3.71 41.06
N ARG A 131 -47.59 -2.49 41.17
CA ARG A 131 -48.06 -1.49 42.16
C ARG A 131 -49.49 -1.03 41.89
N ARG A 132 -49.88 -0.85 40.63
CA ARG A 132 -51.26 -0.46 40.27
C ARG A 132 -52.24 -1.59 40.55
N GLU A 133 -51.89 -2.83 40.24
CA GLU A 133 -52.70 -4.02 40.55
C GLU A 133 -52.88 -4.23 42.05
N SER A 134 -51.82 -4.07 42.84
CA SER A 134 -51.93 -4.17 44.30
C SER A 134 -52.74 -3.03 44.92
N SER A 135 -52.75 -1.85 44.29
CA SER A 135 -53.55 -0.69 44.72
C SER A 135 -55.03 -0.81 44.32
N GLN A 136 -55.37 -1.59 43.29
CA GLN A 136 -56.74 -1.77 42.79
C GLN A 136 -57.47 -3.00 43.34
N ARG A 137 -56.81 -3.91 44.08
CA ARG A 137 -57.50 -5.01 44.79
C ARG A 137 -58.18 -4.49 46.06
N PRO A 138 -59.52 -4.34 46.11
CA PRO A 138 -60.22 -3.94 47.33
C PRO A 138 -60.29 -5.14 48.29
N LEU A 139 -60.29 -4.82 49.58
CA LEU A 139 -60.48 -5.69 50.75
C LEU A 139 -61.80 -6.50 50.72
N LEU A 140 -61.92 -7.51 49.85
CA LEU A 140 -63.02 -8.49 49.87
C LEU A 140 -62.50 -9.87 49.45
N ALA A 141 -61.82 -10.55 50.37
CA ALA A 141 -61.73 -12.03 50.40
C ALA A 141 -61.15 -12.50 51.74
N SER A 142 -61.74 -12.04 52.85
CA SER A 142 -61.61 -12.69 54.15
C SER A 142 -62.81 -13.61 54.36
N SER A 143 -62.97 -14.66 53.54
CA SER A 143 -63.86 -15.78 53.88
C SER A 143 -63.77 -16.90 52.84
N LEU A 144 -63.58 -18.12 53.35
CA LEU A 144 -63.85 -19.43 52.73
C LEU A 144 -62.67 -20.10 52.00
N THR A 145 -62.05 -21.00 52.78
CA THR A 145 -61.66 -22.38 52.47
C THR A 145 -61.89 -22.93 51.05
N GLU A 146 -60.86 -23.69 50.67
CA GLU A 146 -60.82 -24.79 49.71
C GLU A 146 -60.84 -24.48 48.22
N GLN A 147 -59.91 -25.17 47.55
CA GLN A 147 -59.73 -25.26 46.11
C GLN A 147 -59.33 -23.96 45.42
N HIS A 148 -58.03 -23.79 45.19
CA HIS A 148 -57.49 -23.89 43.83
C HIS A 148 -55.96 -23.88 43.90
N PHE A 149 -55.38 -25.06 43.64
CA PHE A 149 -54.10 -25.19 42.94
C PHE A 149 -54.25 -24.48 41.58
N ARG A 150 -54.07 -23.16 41.54
CA ARG A 150 -53.94 -22.28 40.35
C ARG A 150 -53.20 -21.04 40.86
N ASP A 151 -52.00 -20.68 40.44
CA ASP A 151 -51.24 -21.06 39.28
C ASP A 151 -49.79 -21.24 39.74
N MET A 152 -49.31 -22.47 39.86
CA MET A 152 -47.90 -22.67 39.50
C MET A 152 -47.88 -22.38 38.01
N VAL A 153 -47.52 -21.16 37.63
CA VAL A 153 -47.11 -20.86 36.26
C VAL A 153 -45.94 -21.81 36.02
N TYR A 154 -46.25 -22.97 35.47
CA TYR A 154 -45.28 -23.90 34.93
C TYR A 154 -44.65 -23.13 33.79
N ASN A 155 -43.60 -22.39 34.11
CA ASN A 155 -42.68 -21.91 33.11
C ASN A 155 -41.99 -23.20 32.64
N PRO A 156 -42.32 -23.71 31.44
CA PRO A 156 -41.63 -24.90 30.96
C PRO A 156 -40.14 -24.58 31.04
N PRO A 157 -39.30 -25.51 31.53
CA PRO A 157 -37.86 -25.31 31.43
C PRO A 157 -37.57 -24.94 29.97
N VAL A 158 -36.95 -23.79 29.76
CA VAL A 158 -36.45 -23.40 28.45
C VAL A 158 -35.41 -24.47 28.12
N TYR A 159 -35.83 -25.48 27.37
CA TYR A 159 -34.90 -26.49 26.92
C TYR A 159 -33.90 -25.77 26.03
N PRO A 160 -32.58 -25.82 26.34
CA PRO A 160 -31.58 -25.26 25.45
C PRO A 160 -31.82 -25.89 24.08
N GLN A 161 -32.06 -25.04 23.08
CA GLN A 161 -32.20 -25.56 21.72
C GLN A 161 -30.90 -26.31 21.39
N PRO A 162 -30.99 -27.51 20.80
CA PRO A 162 -29.79 -28.25 20.44
C PRO A 162 -28.94 -27.35 19.53
N PRO A 163 -27.63 -27.22 19.81
CA PRO A 163 -26.75 -26.35 19.03
C PRO A 163 -26.87 -26.71 17.55
N ASN A 164 -27.07 -25.68 16.72
CA ASN A 164 -27.15 -25.87 15.28
C ASN A 164 -25.72 -26.06 14.74
N TYR A 165 -25.20 -27.27 14.88
CA TYR A 165 -23.83 -27.63 14.47
C TYR A 165 -23.51 -27.24 13.02
N ALA A 166 -24.52 -27.24 12.13
CA ALA A 166 -24.34 -26.83 10.74
C ALA A 166 -24.05 -25.33 10.60
N LEU A 167 -24.71 -24.49 11.40
CA LEU A 167 -24.49 -23.05 11.44
C LEU A 167 -23.13 -22.71 12.06
N GLU A 168 -22.80 -23.32 13.19
CA GLU A 168 -21.50 -23.13 13.85
C GLU A 168 -20.35 -23.50 12.92
N SER A 169 -20.50 -24.63 12.20
CA SER A 169 -19.54 -25.05 11.16
C SER A 169 -19.46 -24.09 9.98
N GLN A 170 -20.53 -23.36 9.64
CA GLN A 170 -20.47 -22.32 8.60
C GLN A 170 -19.73 -21.08 9.12
N MET A 171 -20.00 -20.66 10.35
CA MET A 171 -19.35 -19.50 10.97
C MET A 171 -17.85 -19.71 11.18
N MET A 172 -17.44 -20.91 11.61
CA MET A 172 -16.02 -21.26 11.71
C MET A 172 -15.32 -21.23 10.34
N ARG A 173 -15.96 -21.78 9.31
CA ARG A 173 -15.41 -21.75 7.94
C ARG A 173 -15.27 -20.32 7.41
N GLU A 174 -16.28 -19.48 7.65
CA GLU A 174 -16.23 -18.09 7.23
C GLU A 174 -15.14 -17.32 7.99
N ARG A 175 -15.01 -17.55 9.30
CA ARG A 175 -13.93 -16.95 10.10
C ARG A 175 -12.54 -17.36 9.60
N GLU A 176 -12.34 -18.65 9.33
CA GLU A 176 -11.07 -19.14 8.78
C GLU A 176 -10.76 -18.51 7.42
N ALA A 177 -11.77 -18.37 6.54
CA ALA A 177 -11.62 -17.70 5.26
C ALA A 177 -11.23 -16.21 5.42
N ILE A 178 -11.89 -15.50 6.34
CA ILE A 178 -11.55 -14.11 6.69
C ILE A 178 -10.10 -14.02 7.17
N ASP A 179 -9.68 -14.87 8.12
CA ASP A 179 -8.34 -14.85 8.70
C ASP A 179 -7.25 -15.14 7.63
N VAL A 180 -7.53 -16.05 6.69
CA VAL A 180 -6.65 -16.32 5.54
C VAL A 180 -6.48 -15.07 4.67
N VAL A 181 -7.57 -14.40 4.30
CA VAL A 181 -7.52 -13.20 3.45
C VAL A 181 -6.85 -12.03 4.17
N VAL A 182 -7.09 -11.86 5.48
CA VAL A 182 -6.40 -10.86 6.31
C VAL A 182 -4.89 -11.11 6.33
N ARG A 183 -4.47 -12.36 6.51
CA ARG A 183 -3.05 -12.74 6.49
C ARG A 183 -2.43 -12.45 5.14
N ASP A 184 -3.13 -12.77 4.06
CA ASP A 184 -2.70 -12.48 2.69
C ASP A 184 -2.58 -10.97 2.45
N ALA A 185 -3.55 -10.17 2.89
CA ALA A 185 -3.50 -8.70 2.81
C ALA A 185 -2.28 -8.14 3.56
N ARG A 186 -2.04 -8.60 4.79
CA ARG A 186 -0.85 -8.21 5.58
C ARG A 186 0.46 -8.66 4.95
N HIS A 187 0.48 -9.82 4.32
CA HIS A 187 1.64 -10.27 3.55
C HIS A 187 1.89 -9.34 2.35
N GLN A 188 0.86 -9.02 1.58
CA GLN A 188 0.97 -8.12 0.43
C GLN A 188 1.40 -6.71 0.83
N ILE A 189 0.88 -6.16 1.93
CA ILE A 189 1.34 -4.85 2.46
C ILE A 189 2.85 -4.86 2.72
N ARG A 190 3.38 -5.92 3.34
CA ARG A 190 4.83 -6.05 3.58
C ARG A 190 5.61 -6.15 2.28
N THR A 191 5.14 -6.95 1.34
CA THR A 191 5.75 -7.11 0.02
C THR A 191 5.76 -5.79 -0.76
N VAL A 192 4.65 -5.07 -0.75
CA VAL A 192 4.50 -3.75 -1.39
C VAL A 192 5.45 -2.74 -0.74
N ASN A 193 5.50 -2.65 0.59
CA ASN A 193 6.39 -1.72 1.28
C ASN A 193 7.86 -2.00 0.96
N GLY A 194 8.29 -3.26 1.03
CA GLY A 194 9.65 -3.65 0.65
C GLY A 194 9.95 -3.35 -0.82
N TYR A 195 8.96 -3.49 -1.69
CA TYR A 195 9.11 -3.17 -3.11
C TYR A 195 9.19 -1.66 -3.37
N ILE A 196 8.37 -0.84 -2.70
CA ILE A 196 8.45 0.63 -2.76
C ILE A 196 9.86 1.09 -2.41
N ASP A 197 10.44 0.58 -1.33
CA ASP A 197 11.81 0.92 -0.92
C ASP A 197 12.84 0.58 -2.00
N SER A 198 12.63 -0.50 -2.76
CA SER A 198 13.52 -0.93 -3.84
C SER A 198 13.46 -0.07 -5.12
N ILE A 199 12.38 0.70 -5.30
CA ILE A 199 12.16 1.58 -6.47
C ILE A 199 12.23 3.07 -6.12
N ARG A 200 12.23 3.40 -4.82
CA ARG A 200 12.24 4.78 -4.32
C ARG A 200 13.50 5.51 -4.83
N GLY A 201 13.29 6.71 -5.38
CA GLY A 201 14.39 7.55 -5.87
C GLY A 201 14.87 7.24 -7.29
N ASN A 202 14.22 6.31 -8.02
CA ASN A 202 14.58 5.92 -9.39
C ASN A 202 16.05 5.50 -9.54
N PRO A 203 16.48 4.41 -8.86
CA PRO A 203 17.89 3.99 -8.88
C PRO A 203 18.42 3.68 -10.29
N GLU A 204 17.56 3.30 -11.22
CA GLU A 204 17.92 3.03 -12.61
C GLU A 204 18.16 4.30 -13.44
N SER A 205 17.57 5.44 -13.06
CA SER A 205 17.86 6.74 -13.68
C SER A 205 18.92 7.46 -12.85
N SER A 206 20.18 7.35 -13.26
CA SER A 206 21.28 7.97 -12.51
C SER A 206 21.63 9.36 -13.07
N PRO A 207 21.59 10.42 -12.24
CA PRO A 207 22.14 11.73 -12.61
C PRO A 207 23.63 11.66 -12.99
N GLN A 208 24.38 10.71 -12.42
CA GLN A 208 25.79 10.52 -12.72
C GLN A 208 26.01 10.08 -14.18
N ILE A 209 25.13 9.20 -14.71
CA ILE A 209 25.16 8.77 -16.11
C ILE A 209 24.88 9.96 -17.03
N THR A 210 23.91 10.82 -16.67
CA THR A 210 23.60 12.05 -17.40
C THR A 210 24.81 12.97 -17.51
N TRP A 211 25.51 13.21 -16.39
CA TRP A 211 26.74 14.01 -16.36
C TRP A 211 27.87 13.36 -17.15
N ALA A 212 28.01 12.04 -17.07
CA ALA A 212 29.02 11.31 -17.83
C ALA A 212 28.80 11.43 -19.35
N LEU A 213 27.56 11.29 -19.82
CA LEU A 213 27.20 11.52 -21.24
C LEU A 213 27.53 12.96 -21.67
N PHE A 214 27.21 13.95 -20.83
CA PHE A 214 27.52 15.35 -21.10
C PHE A 214 29.03 15.59 -21.20
N LEU A 215 29.81 15.06 -20.26
CA LEU A 215 31.28 15.17 -20.27
C LEU A 215 31.90 14.48 -21.49
N VAL A 216 31.41 13.29 -21.86
CA VAL A 216 31.85 12.59 -23.08
C VAL A 216 31.53 13.40 -24.34
N THR A 217 30.37 14.08 -24.36
CA THR A 217 30.01 15.00 -25.45
C THR A 217 31.04 16.14 -25.56
N ILE A 218 31.33 16.82 -24.43
CA ILE A 218 32.31 17.90 -24.40
C ILE A 218 33.68 17.41 -24.83
N LEU A 219 34.13 16.27 -24.29
CA LEU A 219 35.45 15.70 -24.58
C LEU A 219 35.57 15.33 -26.07
N PHE A 220 34.51 14.84 -26.68
CA PHE A 220 34.50 14.56 -28.12
C PHE A 220 34.63 15.84 -28.94
N PHE A 221 33.85 16.88 -28.66
CA PHE A 221 33.93 18.12 -29.44
C PHE A 221 35.23 18.89 -29.20
N ALA A 222 35.64 19.05 -27.94
CA ALA A 222 36.84 19.81 -27.58
C ALA A 222 38.13 19.03 -27.81
N GLY A 223 38.11 17.71 -27.62
CA GLY A 223 39.29 16.86 -27.71
C GLY A 223 39.50 16.18 -29.06
N VAL A 224 38.43 15.91 -29.81
CA VAL A 224 38.52 15.22 -31.12
C VAL A 224 38.21 16.18 -32.25
N ILE A 225 37.01 16.77 -32.29
CA ILE A 225 36.58 17.58 -33.44
C ILE A 225 37.37 18.88 -33.55
N TYR A 226 37.57 19.59 -32.44
CA TYR A 226 38.27 20.87 -32.44
C TYR A 226 39.72 20.74 -32.90
N PRO A 227 40.58 19.84 -32.37
CA PRO A 227 41.96 19.73 -32.85
C PRO A 227 42.05 19.17 -34.27
N LEU A 228 41.19 18.21 -34.64
CA LEU A 228 41.13 17.71 -36.02
C LEU A 228 40.76 18.83 -36.99
N SER A 229 39.95 19.82 -36.61
CA SER A 229 39.54 20.92 -37.48
C SER A 229 40.71 21.79 -37.97
N PHE A 230 41.84 21.83 -37.26
CA PHE A 230 43.02 22.64 -37.62
C PHE A 230 44.11 21.91 -38.44
N MET A 231 43.99 20.60 -38.69
CA MET A 231 44.99 19.83 -39.47
C MET A 231 44.65 19.68 -40.98
N PRO A 232 45.60 19.69 -41.92
CA PRO A 232 47.04 19.87 -41.72
C PRO A 232 47.42 21.34 -41.58
N PHE A 233 48.38 21.61 -40.69
CA PHE A 233 48.95 22.93 -40.46
C PHE A 233 50.06 23.22 -41.46
N SER A 234 50.00 24.38 -42.12
CA SER A 234 51.05 24.86 -43.03
C SER A 234 52.24 25.41 -42.23
N PRO A 235 53.48 24.93 -42.47
CA PRO A 235 54.67 25.44 -41.78
C PRO A 235 54.90 26.91 -42.14
N GLY A 236 54.75 27.80 -41.15
CA GLY A 236 54.94 29.26 -41.29
C GLY A 236 53.70 30.12 -41.00
N GLY A 237 52.52 29.52 -40.78
CA GLY A 237 51.31 30.27 -40.44
C GLY A 237 51.31 30.84 -39.02
N SER A 238 50.84 32.08 -38.84
CA SER A 238 50.59 32.65 -37.50
C SER A 238 49.36 32.00 -36.88
N PHE A 239 49.48 31.53 -35.64
CA PHE A 239 48.41 30.90 -34.88
C PHE A 239 47.35 31.93 -34.47
N ASN A 240 46.27 32.06 -35.24
CA ASN A 240 45.09 32.82 -34.84
C ASN A 240 43.98 31.83 -34.46
N ILE A 241 43.83 31.57 -33.16
CA ILE A 241 42.64 30.92 -32.63
C ILE A 241 41.46 31.86 -32.89
N SER A 242 40.71 31.62 -33.97
CA SER A 242 39.49 32.36 -34.26
C SER A 242 38.32 31.39 -34.34
N PHE A 243 37.28 31.67 -33.55
CA PHE A 243 36.02 30.92 -33.59
C PHE A 243 35.31 31.06 -34.95
N MET A 244 35.52 32.18 -35.67
CA MET A 244 34.97 32.40 -37.01
C MET A 244 35.61 31.48 -38.06
N ALA A 245 36.92 31.20 -37.94
CA ALA A 245 37.63 30.34 -38.88
C ALA A 245 37.11 28.89 -38.88
N PHE A 246 36.49 28.44 -37.78
CA PHE A 246 35.85 27.14 -37.68
C PHE A 246 34.67 26.99 -38.67
N PHE A 247 33.89 28.05 -38.88
CA PHE A 247 32.74 28.01 -39.80
C PHE A 247 33.16 28.04 -41.28
N GLU A 248 34.28 28.68 -41.60
CA GLU A 248 34.86 28.65 -42.95
C GLU A 248 35.42 27.24 -43.27
N LEU A 249 36.03 26.59 -42.28
CA LEU A 249 36.51 25.21 -42.38
C LEU A 249 35.39 24.17 -42.56
N LEU A 250 34.18 24.44 -42.05
CA LEU A 250 33.01 23.57 -42.18
C LEU A 250 32.54 23.38 -43.64
N GLN A 251 32.79 24.36 -44.52
CA GLN A 251 32.41 24.29 -45.94
C GLN A 251 33.37 23.47 -46.82
N THR A 252 34.48 23.00 -46.25
CA THR A 252 35.45 22.13 -46.95
C THR A 252 35.02 20.65 -46.87
N LEU A 253 35.51 19.80 -47.80
CA LEU A 253 35.24 18.35 -47.79
C LEU A 253 35.57 17.70 -46.42
N LYS A 254 36.65 18.15 -45.79
CA LYS A 254 37.06 17.72 -44.45
C LYS A 254 36.05 18.15 -43.38
N GLY A 255 35.62 19.42 -43.42
CA GLY A 255 34.60 19.95 -42.53
C GLY A 255 33.28 19.19 -42.63
N PHE A 256 32.87 18.85 -43.86
CA PHE A 256 31.71 18.01 -44.10
C PHE A 256 31.86 16.60 -43.48
N LEU A 257 33.00 15.94 -43.66
CA LEU A 257 33.24 14.62 -43.07
C LEU A 257 33.23 14.66 -41.53
N LEU A 258 33.86 15.68 -40.93
CA LEU A 258 33.81 15.90 -39.48
C LEU A 258 32.39 16.19 -38.99
N LEU A 259 31.58 16.92 -39.76
CA LEU A 259 30.18 17.17 -39.45
C LEU A 259 29.39 15.87 -39.44
N VAL A 260 29.54 15.02 -40.46
CA VAL A 260 28.86 13.71 -40.53
C VAL A 260 29.22 12.86 -39.32
N VAL A 261 30.50 12.74 -38.98
CA VAL A 261 30.94 11.97 -37.79
C VAL A 261 30.37 12.57 -36.50
N SER A 262 30.39 13.89 -36.36
CA SER A 262 29.83 14.59 -35.20
C SER A 262 28.33 14.39 -35.08
N PHE A 263 27.61 14.42 -36.20
CA PHE A 263 26.17 14.21 -36.26
C PHE A 263 25.79 12.80 -35.84
N VAL A 264 26.48 11.78 -36.37
CA VAL A 264 26.26 10.39 -36.00
C VAL A 264 26.52 10.17 -34.51
N PHE A 265 27.68 10.65 -34.01
CA PHE A 265 28.04 10.51 -32.61
C PHE A 265 27.04 11.22 -31.67
N THR A 266 26.67 12.45 -32.00
CA THR A 266 25.68 13.22 -31.22
C THR A 266 24.32 12.53 -31.22
N SER A 267 23.88 12.00 -32.36
CA SER A 267 22.61 11.29 -32.47
C SER A 267 22.57 10.05 -31.56
N ILE A 268 23.67 9.29 -31.51
CA ILE A 268 23.82 8.15 -30.60
C ILE A 268 23.75 8.61 -29.14
N LEU A 269 24.49 9.65 -28.76
CA LEU A 269 24.46 10.17 -27.39
C LEU A 269 23.09 10.70 -26.98
N VAL A 270 22.38 11.42 -27.85
CA VAL A 270 21.01 11.89 -27.61
C VAL A 270 20.05 10.72 -27.41
N LEU A 271 20.21 9.64 -28.17
CA LEU A 271 19.42 8.42 -27.99
C LEU A 271 19.62 7.83 -26.58
N PHE A 272 20.87 7.66 -26.15
CA PHE A 272 21.18 7.14 -24.80
C PHE A 272 20.79 8.10 -23.68
N PHE A 273 20.89 9.41 -23.92
CA PHE A 273 20.44 10.45 -23.00
C PHE A 273 18.93 10.37 -22.78
N ARG A 274 18.16 10.27 -23.86
CA ARG A 274 16.71 10.05 -23.79
C ARG A 274 16.40 8.76 -23.06
N LEU A 275 17.08 7.66 -23.38
CA LEU A 275 16.85 6.37 -22.75
C LEU A 275 17.04 6.45 -21.23
N ASN A 276 18.14 7.06 -20.75
CA ASN A 276 18.38 7.26 -19.32
C ASN A 276 17.28 8.08 -18.61
N ILE A 277 16.70 9.08 -19.29
CA ILE A 277 15.60 9.89 -18.74
C ILE A 277 14.30 9.08 -18.66
N TYR A 278 14.03 8.20 -19.62
CA TYR A 278 12.84 7.37 -19.66
C TYR A 278 12.84 6.22 -18.64
N LEU A 279 13.98 5.89 -18.01
CA LEU A 279 14.08 4.88 -16.94
C LEU A 279 13.55 5.36 -15.58
N ARG A 280 12.45 6.12 -15.58
CA ARG A 280 11.80 6.64 -14.38
C ARG A 280 10.46 5.97 -14.16
N TYR A 281 10.18 5.57 -12.92
CA TYR A 281 8.91 4.94 -12.59
C TYR A 281 7.75 5.95 -12.70
N PRO A 282 6.63 5.57 -13.33
CA PRO A 282 5.45 6.43 -13.40
C PRO A 282 4.93 6.78 -12.01
N LYS A 283 4.58 8.06 -11.78
CA LYS A 283 3.99 8.50 -10.50
C LYS A 283 2.71 7.73 -10.15
N ALA A 284 1.90 7.39 -11.16
CA ALA A 284 0.69 6.59 -10.98
C ALA A 284 0.99 5.20 -10.39
N LEU A 285 2.11 4.58 -10.77
CA LEU A 285 2.54 3.29 -10.24
C LEU A 285 2.88 3.41 -8.75
N LEU A 286 3.69 4.42 -8.39
CA LEU A 286 4.04 4.69 -7.00
C LEU A 286 2.81 4.97 -6.14
N GLN A 287 1.85 5.75 -6.67
CA GLN A 287 0.58 6.03 -5.98
C GLN A 287 -0.26 4.76 -5.79
N SER A 288 -0.28 3.84 -6.77
CA SER A 288 -0.98 2.56 -6.61
C SER A 288 -0.37 1.71 -5.50
N PHE A 289 0.96 1.66 -5.40
CA PHE A 289 1.63 0.97 -4.29
C PHE A 289 1.39 1.64 -2.95
N GLU A 290 1.41 2.97 -2.89
CA GLU A 290 1.07 3.70 -1.67
C GLU A 290 -0.36 3.40 -1.22
N ARG A 291 -1.30 3.25 -2.16
CA ARG A 291 -2.66 2.81 -1.84
C ARG A 291 -2.66 1.38 -1.27
N PHE A 292 -1.99 0.42 -1.91
CA PHE A 292 -1.90 -0.96 -1.42
C PHE A 292 -1.06 -1.15 -0.15
N SER A 293 -0.29 -0.13 0.27
CA SER A 293 0.39 -0.15 1.57
C SER A 293 -0.59 -0.07 2.77
N ARG A 294 -1.84 0.32 2.53
CA ARG A 294 -2.86 0.53 3.56
C ARG A 294 -3.82 -0.65 3.60
N ILE A 295 -4.07 -1.18 4.80
CA ILE A 295 -5.02 -2.29 5.02
C ILE A 295 -6.45 -1.94 4.60
N SER A 296 -6.84 -0.66 4.71
CA SER A 296 -8.16 -0.16 4.31
C SER A 296 -8.44 -0.29 2.81
N THR A 297 -7.41 -0.44 1.98
CA THR A 297 -7.59 -0.67 0.55
C THR A 297 -8.16 -2.07 0.25
N TYR A 298 -7.92 -3.04 1.14
CA TYR A 298 -8.34 -4.43 0.93
C TYR A 298 -9.79 -4.66 1.39
N SER A 299 -10.18 -4.10 2.54
CA SER A 299 -11.57 -4.10 3.00
C SER A 299 -11.75 -3.06 4.11
N LYS A 300 -12.95 -2.46 4.18
CA LYS A 300 -13.33 -1.56 5.27
C LYS A 300 -13.36 -2.29 6.62
N HIS A 301 -13.75 -3.56 6.64
CA HIS A 301 -13.77 -4.35 7.88
C HIS A 301 -12.35 -4.59 8.43
N PHE A 302 -11.36 -4.76 7.56
CA PHE A 302 -9.97 -4.93 7.99
C PHE A 302 -9.38 -3.65 8.58
N GLU A 303 -9.84 -2.48 8.14
CA GLU A 303 -9.49 -1.20 8.76
C GLU A 303 -10.03 -1.10 10.19
N ILE A 304 -11.30 -1.49 10.40
CA ILE A 304 -11.92 -1.51 11.72
C ILE A 304 -11.17 -2.47 12.65
N MET A 305 -10.86 -3.67 12.15
CA MET A 305 -10.07 -4.66 12.87
C MET A 305 -8.68 -4.14 13.27
N ASP A 306 -7.95 -3.51 12.35
CA ASP A 306 -6.63 -2.93 12.66
C ASP A 306 -6.73 -1.81 13.70
N ARG A 307 -7.79 -0.98 13.63
CA ARG A 307 -8.07 0.05 14.64
C ARG A 307 -8.37 -0.55 16.02
N ASN A 308 -9.22 -1.57 16.08
CA ASN A 308 -9.59 -2.24 17.32
C ASN A 308 -8.38 -2.92 17.98
N GLN A 309 -7.54 -3.60 17.19
CA GLN A 309 -6.32 -4.23 17.69
C GLN A 309 -5.32 -3.20 18.26
N ARG A 310 -5.17 -2.04 17.62
CA ARG A 310 -4.34 -0.94 18.15
C ARG A 310 -4.91 -0.35 19.44
N ALA A 311 -6.22 -0.18 19.53
CA ALA A 311 -6.89 0.32 20.71
C ALA A 311 -6.76 -0.64 21.90
N GLY A 312 -6.94 -1.95 21.67
CA GLY A 312 -6.76 -3.00 22.68
C GLY A 312 -5.31 -3.14 23.17
N ALA A 313 -4.33 -3.00 22.26
CA ALA A 313 -2.92 -2.98 22.64
C ALA A 313 -2.55 -1.75 23.50
N ALA A 314 -3.18 -0.60 23.26
CA ALA A 314 -2.96 0.61 24.03
C ALA A 314 -3.58 0.54 25.44
N SER A 315 -4.70 -0.14 25.62
CA SER A 315 -5.31 -0.34 26.95
C SER A 315 -4.51 -1.29 27.84
N HIS A 316 -3.82 -2.29 27.26
CA HIS A 316 -2.95 -3.19 28.03
C HIS A 316 -1.62 -2.57 28.50
N ASN A 317 -1.14 -1.52 27.84
CA ASN A 317 0.10 -0.82 28.25
C ASN A 317 -0.12 0.25 29.34
N ASN A 318 -1.38 0.53 29.70
CA ASN A 318 -1.75 1.52 30.73
C ASN A 318 -2.31 0.88 32.02
N GLN A 319 -2.22 -0.45 32.16
CA GLN A 319 -2.42 -1.20 33.41
C GLN A 319 -1.07 -1.61 33.98
#